data_AF-A0A3D4ID63-F1
#
_entry.id   AF-A0A3D4ID63-F1
#
_cell.length_a   1.000
_cell.length_b   1.000
_cell.length_c   1.000
_cell.angle_alpha   90.00
_cell.angle_beta   90.00
_cell.angle_gamma   90.00
#
_symmetry.space_group_name_H-M   'P 1'
#
loop_
_entity.id
_entity.type
_entity.pdbx_description
1 polymer ?
#
loop_
_entity_poly.entity_id
_entity_poly.type
_entity_poly.pdbx_seq_one_letter_code
_entity_poly.pdbx_strand_id
1 'polypeptide(L)'
;MKPLFFSFMLLWGMVFAQNNPSSLVILSPEKPLQTTPVEITYNPTSPKAKLQHVSQMELVEMHNGQPFEIYPMTLQNGRWQATLPSFEGQVYVVFGFRSGDKTDDNEGHWWDFLLYEPSGRPLRNAQYMRAFSYSERNYDTATTNMLKNKDLQAELADHPENLIAQTILLKESMASKGQEKILAEARRLAENMWGTTKNQIETFGGLSFLWRQLGKPEELTALQNKILQENPTGELGIRLRLYELLESRETSCDRLNAFLQKHGEQVIPNDHRLYSVFNRYKICKDPQNMLYWGTKYARLSPEVASYTNRTLANAF
;
A
#
# COMPACT_ATOMS: atom_id res chain seq x y z
N MET A 1 -4.01 6.10 67.04
CA MET A 1 -3.26 6.00 65.76
C MET A 1 -4.28 5.76 64.66
N LYS A 2 -4.46 6.71 63.74
CA LYS A 2 -5.43 6.66 62.63
C LYS A 2 -4.69 6.32 61.33
N PRO A 3 -5.20 5.45 60.45
CA PRO A 3 -4.63 5.27 59.12
C PRO A 3 -5.11 6.40 58.19
N LEU A 4 -4.17 7.08 57.55
CA LEU A 4 -4.41 7.88 56.35
C LEU A 4 -4.56 6.94 55.16
N PHE A 5 -5.77 6.81 54.65
CA PHE A 5 -6.06 6.28 53.32
C PHE A 5 -7.10 7.21 52.71
N PHE A 6 -6.65 8.24 51.99
CA PHE A 6 -7.56 9.12 51.27
C PHE A 6 -6.93 9.61 49.98
N SER A 7 -7.63 9.30 48.89
CA SER A 7 -7.68 10.04 47.62
C SER A 7 -6.45 10.01 46.71
N PHE A 8 -6.43 9.01 45.82
CA PHE A 8 -5.83 9.16 44.49
C PHE A 8 -6.61 8.31 43.47
N MET A 9 -7.92 8.58 43.31
CA MET A 9 -8.74 7.86 42.34
C MET A 9 -9.99 8.68 42.00
N LEU A 10 -9.87 9.72 41.15
CA LEU A 10 -11.01 10.39 40.48
C LEU A 10 -10.51 11.53 39.57
N LEU A 11 -9.81 11.19 38.47
CA LEU A 11 -9.54 12.14 37.38
C LEU A 11 -9.40 11.42 36.02
N TRP A 12 -10.22 10.37 35.79
CA TRP A 12 -10.24 9.57 34.56
C TRP A 12 -11.66 9.41 34.03
N GLY A 13 -12.39 10.52 33.91
CA GLY A 13 -13.74 10.48 33.37
C GLY A 13 -14.21 11.87 33.07
N MET A 14 -13.92 12.33 31.85
CA MET A 14 -14.73 13.25 31.03
C MET A 14 -13.85 13.85 29.93
N VAL A 15 -13.35 12.99 29.04
CA VAL A 15 -13.12 13.40 27.65
C VAL A 15 -14.36 12.95 26.88
N PHE A 16 -15.48 13.66 27.08
CA PHE A 16 -16.57 13.60 26.10
C PHE A 16 -16.05 14.38 24.89
N ALA A 17 -15.44 13.66 23.96
CA ALA A 17 -15.18 14.16 22.62
C ALA A 17 -16.51 14.72 22.07
N GLN A 18 -16.45 15.95 21.56
CA GLN A 18 -17.56 16.62 20.87
C GLN A 18 -17.81 15.96 19.51
N ASN A 19 -18.19 14.67 19.52
CA ASN A 19 -18.64 13.98 18.33
C ASN A 19 -20.02 14.55 17.99
N ASN A 20 -20.04 15.44 17.00
CA ASN A 20 -21.25 16.10 16.52
C ASN A 20 -22.29 15.00 16.23
N PRO A 21 -23.41 14.92 16.99
CA PRO A 21 -24.32 13.77 16.91
C PRO A 21 -24.98 13.60 15.53
N SER A 22 -24.82 14.59 14.64
CA SER A 22 -25.26 14.57 13.25
C SER A 22 -24.25 13.97 12.25
N SER A 23 -23.02 13.64 12.65
CA SER A 23 -22.07 13.04 11.71
C SER A 23 -22.59 11.67 11.24
N LEU A 24 -22.45 11.42 9.94
CA LEU A 24 -22.87 10.17 9.31
C LEU A 24 -22.01 9.00 9.82
N VAL A 25 -20.71 9.22 9.96
CA VAL A 25 -19.74 8.26 10.47
C VAL A 25 -18.97 8.86 11.64
N ILE A 26 -18.69 8.05 12.66
CA ILE A 26 -17.85 8.39 13.81
C ILE A 26 -16.79 7.31 13.97
N LEU A 27 -15.56 7.72 14.22
CA LEU A 27 -14.43 6.85 14.55
C LEU A 27 -14.04 7.06 16.02
N SER A 28 -13.80 5.98 16.76
CA SER A 28 -13.34 6.04 18.14
C SER A 28 -12.23 5.00 18.39
N PRO A 29 -11.01 5.42 18.78
CA PRO A 29 -10.57 6.82 18.91
C PRO A 29 -10.42 7.51 17.53
N GLU A 30 -10.42 8.86 17.52
CA GLU A 30 -10.22 9.65 16.29
C GLU A 30 -8.81 9.46 15.68
N LYS A 31 -7.81 9.20 16.54
CA LYS A 31 -6.43 8.90 16.15
C LYS A 31 -6.05 7.49 16.61
N PRO A 32 -6.46 6.46 15.86
CA PRO A 32 -6.24 5.08 16.27
C PRO A 32 -4.78 4.66 16.16
N LEU A 33 -4.33 3.86 17.12
CA LEU A 33 -3.02 3.21 17.09
C LEU A 33 -3.16 1.85 16.38
N GLN A 34 -2.07 1.33 15.81
CA GLN A 34 -2.05 -0.01 15.21
C GLN A 34 -2.50 -1.12 16.17
N THR A 35 -2.22 -0.97 17.47
CA THR A 35 -2.47 -2.02 18.48
C THR A 35 -3.79 -1.86 19.22
N THR A 36 -4.58 -0.83 18.90
CA THR A 36 -5.83 -0.54 19.59
C THR A 36 -7.03 -0.81 18.68
N PRO A 37 -8.09 -1.47 19.19
CA PRO A 37 -9.34 -1.60 18.44
C PRO A 37 -9.93 -0.24 18.06
N VAL A 38 -10.65 -0.21 16.94
CA VAL A 38 -11.33 0.99 16.45
C VAL A 38 -12.82 0.71 16.36
N GLU A 39 -13.63 1.51 17.05
CA GLU A 39 -15.07 1.49 16.89
C GLU A 39 -15.48 2.45 15.76
N ILE A 40 -16.22 1.91 14.80
CA ILE A 40 -16.81 2.66 13.70
C ILE A 40 -18.32 2.64 13.87
N THR A 41 -18.89 3.83 13.99
CA THR A 41 -20.33 4.04 14.14
C THR A 41 -20.91 4.70 12.89
N TYR A 42 -21.99 4.14 12.35
CA TYR A 42 -22.78 4.70 11.26
C TYR A 42 -24.15 5.18 11.79
N ASN A 43 -24.51 6.42 11.46
CA ASN A 43 -25.76 7.04 11.86
C ASN A 43 -26.81 6.98 10.73
N PRO A 44 -27.77 6.04 10.78
CA PRO A 44 -28.77 5.90 9.73
C PRO A 44 -29.81 7.03 9.70
N THR A 45 -29.84 7.90 10.70
CA THR A 45 -30.75 9.06 10.76
C THR A 45 -30.16 10.32 10.15
N SER A 46 -28.88 10.30 9.76
CA SER A 46 -28.25 11.42 9.07
C SER A 46 -28.91 11.64 7.71
N PRO A 47 -29.17 12.89 7.28
CA PRO A 47 -29.74 13.16 5.95
C PRO A 47 -28.83 12.71 4.80
N LYS A 48 -27.55 12.44 5.08
CA LYS A 48 -26.58 11.91 4.12
C LYS A 48 -26.55 10.38 4.06
N ALA A 49 -27.24 9.68 4.95
CA ALA A 49 -27.22 8.23 5.03
C ALA A 49 -27.95 7.61 3.83
N LYS A 50 -27.27 6.72 3.07
CA LYS A 50 -27.92 5.95 1.99
C LYS A 50 -28.58 4.66 2.52
N LEU A 51 -28.03 4.10 3.60
CA LEU A 51 -28.54 2.88 4.24
C LEU A 51 -29.49 3.19 5.40
N GLN A 52 -30.67 3.70 5.07
CA GLN A 52 -31.74 3.97 6.04
C GLN A 52 -32.67 2.76 6.19
N HIS A 53 -33.18 2.52 7.40
CA HIS A 53 -34.17 1.46 7.70
C HIS A 53 -33.77 0.04 7.26
N VAL A 54 -32.48 -0.29 7.32
CA VAL A 54 -31.98 -1.65 7.01
C VAL A 54 -32.08 -2.57 8.23
N SER A 55 -32.26 -3.87 8.00
CA SER A 55 -32.35 -4.90 9.06
C SER A 55 -31.00 -5.51 9.47
N GLN A 56 -29.99 -5.36 8.62
CA GLN A 56 -28.61 -5.81 8.84
C GLN A 56 -27.66 -4.81 8.18
N MET A 57 -26.46 -4.68 8.72
CA MET A 57 -25.42 -3.84 8.15
C MET A 57 -24.05 -4.47 8.35
N GLU A 58 -23.20 -4.30 7.36
CA GLU A 58 -21.82 -4.74 7.37
C GLU A 58 -20.93 -3.53 7.12
N LEU A 59 -19.79 -3.49 7.79
CA LEU A 59 -18.67 -2.65 7.44
C LEU A 59 -17.72 -3.45 6.55
N VAL A 60 -17.32 -2.86 5.44
CA VAL A 60 -16.43 -3.50 4.47
C VAL A 60 -15.13 -2.73 4.42
N GLU A 61 -14.05 -3.34 4.90
CA GLU A 61 -12.69 -2.84 4.70
C GLU A 61 -12.28 -3.10 3.24
N MET A 62 -11.64 -2.10 2.63
CA MET A 62 -11.27 -2.11 1.23
C MET A 62 -9.75 -2.05 1.08
N HIS A 63 -9.19 -2.91 0.24
CA HIS A 63 -7.78 -2.87 -0.15
C HIS A 63 -7.67 -2.92 -1.68
N ASN A 64 -7.05 -1.90 -2.27
CA ASN A 64 -6.94 -1.71 -3.72
C ASN A 64 -8.29 -1.81 -4.45
N GLY A 65 -9.31 -1.12 -3.92
CA GLY A 65 -10.68 -1.13 -4.45
C GLY A 65 -11.43 -2.47 -4.35
N GLN A 66 -10.88 -3.49 -3.65
CA GLN A 66 -11.55 -4.78 -3.42
C GLN A 66 -11.91 -4.97 -1.95
N PRO A 67 -13.06 -5.60 -1.63
CA PRO A 67 -13.37 -6.02 -0.26
C PRO A 67 -12.27 -6.91 0.29
N PHE A 68 -11.67 -6.49 1.40
CA PHE A 68 -10.62 -7.22 2.10
C PHE A 68 -11.22 -8.01 3.26
N GLU A 69 -11.89 -7.31 4.17
CA GLU A 69 -12.54 -7.89 5.35
C GLU A 69 -13.95 -7.34 5.52
N ILE A 70 -14.86 -8.17 6.05
CA ILE A 70 -16.25 -7.83 6.27
C ILE A 70 -16.56 -8.01 7.76
N TYR A 71 -17.05 -6.95 8.37
CA TYR A 71 -17.37 -6.89 9.78
C TYR A 71 -18.88 -6.70 9.97
N PRO A 72 -19.59 -7.64 10.61
CA PRO A 72 -21.00 -7.44 10.92
C PRO A 72 -21.15 -6.29 11.92
N MET A 73 -22.08 -5.38 11.64
CA MET A 73 -22.40 -4.28 12.56
C MET A 73 -23.59 -4.65 13.44
N THR A 74 -23.60 -4.11 14.65
CA THR A 74 -24.71 -4.26 15.61
C THR A 74 -25.42 -2.92 15.80
N LEU A 75 -26.75 -2.93 15.82
CA LEU A 75 -27.54 -1.73 16.08
C LEU A 75 -27.60 -1.46 17.59
N GLN A 76 -26.99 -0.37 18.04
CA GLN A 76 -27.00 0.10 19.43
C GLN A 76 -27.47 1.55 19.49
N ASN A 77 -28.46 1.83 20.34
CA ASN A 77 -29.01 3.19 20.52
C ASN A 77 -29.38 3.89 19.18
N GLY A 78 -29.92 3.13 18.22
CA GLY A 78 -30.31 3.64 16.91
C GLY A 78 -29.15 3.89 15.93
N ARG A 79 -27.93 3.44 16.23
CA ARG A 79 -26.75 3.55 15.38
C ARG A 79 -26.10 2.20 15.14
N TRP A 80 -25.56 1.98 13.95
CA TRP A 80 -24.84 0.75 13.62
C TRP A 80 -23.39 0.88 14.08
N GLN A 81 -22.87 -0.13 14.77
CA GLN A 81 -21.52 -0.13 15.32
C GLN A 81 -20.77 -1.41 14.98
N ALA A 82 -19.49 -1.28 14.61
CA ALA A 82 -18.55 -2.39 14.54
C ALA A 82 -17.25 -2.00 15.25
N THR A 83 -16.64 -2.97 15.93
CA THR A 83 -15.30 -2.85 16.50
C THR A 83 -14.34 -3.63 15.64
N LEU A 84 -13.42 -2.93 14.99
CA LEU A 84 -12.36 -3.53 14.21
C LEU A 84 -11.19 -3.89 15.14
N PRO A 85 -10.52 -5.02 14.91
CA PRO A 85 -9.36 -5.44 15.70
C PRO A 85 -8.15 -4.52 15.47
N SER A 86 -7.00 -4.88 16.05
CA SER A 86 -5.74 -4.20 15.78
C SER A 86 -5.31 -4.36 14.33
N PHE A 87 -4.67 -3.33 13.79
CA PHE A 87 -4.23 -3.22 12.40
C PHE A 87 -2.71 -3.45 12.27
N GLU A 88 -2.22 -4.56 12.83
CA GLU A 88 -0.79 -4.86 12.79
C GLU A 88 -0.25 -4.88 11.36
N GLY A 89 0.77 -4.07 11.10
CA GLY A 89 1.38 -3.95 9.78
C GLY A 89 0.68 -2.99 8.81
N GLN A 90 -0.54 -2.52 9.09
CA GLN A 90 -1.19 -1.49 8.28
C GLN A 90 -0.87 -0.08 8.80
N VAL A 91 -0.92 0.92 7.92
CA VAL A 91 -0.70 2.34 8.30
C VAL A 91 -1.89 3.24 7.94
N TYR A 92 -2.84 2.70 7.20
CA TYR A 92 -3.94 3.41 6.57
C TYR A 92 -5.06 2.43 6.24
N VAL A 93 -6.31 2.82 6.48
CA VAL A 93 -7.50 1.96 6.30
C VAL A 93 -8.54 2.70 5.46
N VAL A 94 -9.17 2.00 4.53
CA VAL A 94 -10.29 2.48 3.71
C VAL A 94 -11.48 1.56 3.95
N PHE A 95 -12.68 2.12 4.08
CA PHE A 95 -13.87 1.32 4.37
C PHE A 95 -15.17 1.96 3.84
N GLY A 96 -16.21 1.14 3.76
CA GLY A 96 -17.58 1.55 3.48
C GLY A 96 -18.60 0.64 4.15
N PHE A 97 -19.88 0.79 3.79
CA PHE A 97 -20.98 0.06 4.42
C PHE A 97 -21.82 -0.68 3.38
N ARG A 98 -22.36 -1.83 3.78
CA ARG A 98 -23.21 -2.66 2.93
C ARG A 98 -24.42 -3.20 3.69
N SER A 99 -25.54 -3.37 2.99
CA SER A 99 -26.71 -4.11 3.45
C SER A 99 -27.36 -4.84 2.28
N GLY A 100 -27.11 -6.15 2.16
CA GLY A 100 -27.49 -6.90 0.96
C GLY A 100 -26.83 -6.29 -0.29
N ASP A 101 -27.64 -5.96 -1.29
CA ASP A 101 -27.16 -5.37 -2.56
C ASP A 101 -26.97 -3.84 -2.51
N LYS A 102 -27.25 -3.20 -1.36
CA LYS A 102 -27.09 -1.76 -1.19
C LYS A 102 -25.74 -1.44 -0.56
N THR A 103 -25.07 -0.42 -1.08
CA THR A 103 -23.82 0.12 -0.52
C THR A 103 -23.96 1.59 -0.17
N ASP A 104 -23.27 1.99 0.88
CA ASP A 104 -22.89 3.39 1.09
C ASP A 104 -21.37 3.43 1.07
N ASP A 105 -20.83 4.08 0.05
CA ASP A 105 -19.41 4.25 -0.24
C ASP A 105 -19.02 5.74 -0.24
N ASN A 106 -19.90 6.59 0.30
CA ASN A 106 -19.75 8.04 0.27
C ASN A 106 -19.56 8.58 -1.15
N GLU A 107 -20.35 8.08 -2.11
CA GLU A 107 -20.33 8.52 -3.53
C GLU A 107 -19.03 8.13 -4.25
N GLY A 108 -18.47 6.97 -3.88
CA GLY A 108 -17.17 6.50 -4.36
C GLY A 108 -15.98 7.21 -3.70
N HIS A 109 -16.22 7.99 -2.65
CA HIS A 109 -15.20 8.58 -1.78
C HIS A 109 -15.18 7.87 -0.44
N TRP A 110 -14.91 6.56 -0.47
CA TRP A 110 -14.80 5.68 0.69
C TRP A 110 -14.19 6.40 1.90
N TRP A 111 -14.76 6.15 3.08
CA TRP A 111 -14.20 6.70 4.31
C TRP A 111 -12.83 6.09 4.56
N ASP A 112 -11.99 6.85 5.24
CA ASP A 112 -10.64 6.43 5.56
C ASP A 112 -10.17 6.98 6.90
N PHE A 113 -9.12 6.36 7.44
CA PHE A 113 -8.36 6.92 8.54
C PHE A 113 -6.89 6.51 8.47
N LEU A 114 -6.04 7.36 9.06
CA LEU A 114 -4.64 7.08 9.28
C LEU A 114 -4.47 6.35 10.61
N LEU A 115 -3.46 5.50 10.70
CA LEU A 115 -3.00 4.95 11.97
C LEU A 115 -1.86 5.81 12.51
N TYR A 116 -1.78 5.91 13.83
CA TYR A 116 -0.91 6.86 14.53
C TYR A 116 0.08 6.15 15.45
N GLU A 117 1.20 6.82 15.69
CA GLU A 117 2.12 6.54 16.78
C GLU A 117 1.50 6.97 18.13
N PRO A 118 1.96 6.41 19.28
CA PRO A 118 1.56 6.90 20.60
C PRO A 118 1.84 8.40 20.83
N SER A 119 2.77 8.98 20.07
CA SER A 119 3.09 10.42 20.05
C SER A 119 1.97 11.28 19.46
N GLY A 120 0.98 10.68 18.79
CA GLY A 120 -0.10 11.37 18.07
C GLY A 120 0.27 11.81 16.65
N ARG A 121 1.49 11.48 16.18
CA ARG A 121 1.94 11.64 14.79
C ARG A 121 1.43 10.46 13.94
N PRO A 122 0.99 10.68 12.69
CA PRO A 122 0.67 9.58 11.78
C PRO A 122 1.85 8.62 11.63
N LEU A 123 1.59 7.33 11.45
CA LEU A 123 2.65 6.37 11.15
C LEU A 123 3.32 6.72 9.82
N ARG A 124 4.62 6.43 9.72
CA ARG A 124 5.36 6.58 8.48
C ARG A 124 4.68 5.81 7.36
N ASN A 125 4.57 6.44 6.19
CA ASN A 125 3.81 6.02 5.01
C ASN A 125 2.28 6.15 5.12
N ALA A 126 1.68 6.51 6.24
CA ALA A 126 0.21 6.58 6.36
C ALA A 126 -0.40 7.57 5.36
N GLN A 127 0.16 8.78 5.29
CA GLN A 127 -0.32 9.81 4.38
C GLN A 127 0.11 9.50 2.94
N TYR A 128 1.28 8.89 2.73
CA TYR A 128 1.65 8.34 1.42
C TYR A 128 0.62 7.32 0.89
N MET A 129 0.19 6.37 1.71
CA MET A 129 -0.80 5.36 1.31
C MET A 129 -2.15 6.01 0.99
N ARG A 130 -2.58 7.00 1.78
CA ARG A 130 -3.78 7.78 1.47
C ARG A 130 -3.66 8.53 0.14
N ALA A 131 -2.51 9.16 -0.10
CA ALA A 131 -2.21 9.85 -1.35
C ALA A 131 -2.36 8.93 -2.58
N PHE A 132 -1.92 7.67 -2.46
CA PHE A 132 -2.06 6.67 -3.52
C PHE A 132 -3.51 6.23 -3.73
N SER A 133 -4.28 6.10 -2.65
CA SER A 133 -5.68 5.67 -2.70
C SER A 133 -6.61 6.65 -3.43
N TYR A 134 -6.24 7.93 -3.58
CA TYR A 134 -7.06 8.88 -4.34
C TYR A 134 -7.20 8.51 -5.82
N SER A 135 -6.24 7.77 -6.37
CA SER A 135 -6.33 7.29 -7.76
C SER A 135 -7.41 6.23 -7.97
N GLU A 136 -7.89 5.61 -6.89
CA GLU A 136 -8.93 4.58 -6.90
C GLU A 136 -10.32 5.15 -6.57
N ARG A 137 -10.41 6.46 -6.36
CA ARG A 137 -11.65 7.16 -5.99
C ARG A 137 -12.23 7.90 -7.19
N ASN A 138 -13.52 8.22 -7.11
CA ASN A 138 -14.25 8.96 -8.17
C ASN A 138 -13.92 10.47 -8.19
N TYR A 139 -12.66 10.84 -8.03
CA TYR A 139 -12.21 12.23 -8.20
C TYR A 139 -11.74 12.49 -9.63
N ASP A 140 -11.92 13.73 -10.10
CA ASP A 140 -11.27 14.17 -11.33
C ASP A 140 -9.74 14.23 -11.15
N THR A 141 -8.99 14.18 -12.26
CA THR A 141 -7.52 14.15 -12.24
C THR A 141 -6.89 15.34 -11.51
N ALA A 142 -7.47 16.55 -11.61
CA ALA A 142 -6.91 17.73 -10.96
C ALA A 142 -7.09 17.65 -9.43
N THR A 143 -8.29 17.28 -8.98
CA THR A 143 -8.58 17.05 -7.57
C THR A 143 -7.70 15.94 -6.99
N THR A 144 -7.56 14.81 -7.69
CA THR A 144 -6.67 13.71 -7.30
C THR A 144 -5.23 14.18 -7.12
N ASN A 145 -4.68 14.91 -8.10
CA ASN A 145 -3.31 15.41 -8.03
C ASN A 145 -3.10 16.41 -6.89
N MET A 146 -4.08 17.28 -6.64
CA MET A 146 -4.04 18.23 -5.53
C MET A 146 -4.04 17.51 -4.18
N LEU A 147 -4.98 16.60 -3.95
CA LEU A 147 -5.10 15.83 -2.69
C LEU A 147 -3.86 14.97 -2.45
N LYS A 148 -3.37 14.29 -3.49
CA LYS A 148 -2.14 13.51 -3.44
C LYS A 148 -0.94 14.37 -3.05
N ASN A 149 -0.75 15.53 -3.68
CA ASN A 149 0.34 16.45 -3.34
C ASN A 149 0.26 16.93 -1.89
N LYS A 150 -0.94 17.30 -1.43
CA LYS A 150 -1.17 17.72 -0.05
C LYS A 150 -0.76 16.65 0.95
N ASP A 151 -1.16 15.40 0.74
CA ASP A 151 -0.81 14.30 1.64
C ASP A 151 0.67 13.91 1.58
N LEU A 152 1.30 13.95 0.40
CA LEU A 152 2.75 13.73 0.29
C LEU A 152 3.57 14.83 0.99
N GLN A 153 3.10 16.08 0.94
CA GLN A 153 3.74 17.18 1.66
C GLN A 153 3.56 17.04 3.16
N ALA A 154 2.37 16.65 3.62
CA ALA A 154 2.14 16.33 5.02
C ALA A 154 3.08 15.19 5.48
N GLU A 155 3.27 14.16 4.63
CA GLU A 155 4.11 13.01 4.97
C GLU A 155 5.54 13.45 5.22
N LEU A 156 6.06 14.39 4.43
CA LEU A 156 7.40 14.93 4.63
C LEU A 156 7.51 15.95 5.76
N ALA A 157 6.39 16.54 6.19
CA ALA A 157 6.39 17.38 7.39
C ALA A 157 6.52 16.51 8.65
N ASP A 158 5.83 15.36 8.68
CA ASP A 158 5.88 14.42 9.80
C ASP A 158 7.10 13.47 9.75
N HIS A 159 7.51 13.06 8.54
CA HIS A 159 8.56 12.07 8.24
C HIS A 159 9.47 12.55 7.09
N PRO A 160 10.33 13.57 7.33
CA PRO A 160 11.17 14.18 6.29
C PRO A 160 12.16 13.21 5.62
N GLU A 161 12.46 12.09 6.26
CA GLU A 161 13.31 11.02 5.73
C GLU A 161 12.57 10.03 4.81
N ASN A 162 11.27 10.22 4.56
CA ASN A 162 10.50 9.33 3.69
C ASN A 162 10.91 9.49 2.21
N LEU A 163 11.86 8.65 1.77
CA LEU A 163 12.42 8.69 0.42
C LEU A 163 11.38 8.41 -0.69
N ILE A 164 10.33 7.62 -0.43
CA ILE A 164 9.26 7.41 -1.40
C ILE A 164 8.57 8.75 -1.69
N ALA A 165 8.10 9.42 -0.64
CA ALA A 165 7.37 10.68 -0.79
C ALA A 165 8.24 11.76 -1.44
N GLN A 166 9.52 11.85 -1.05
CA GLN A 166 10.50 12.74 -1.71
C GLN A 166 10.64 12.44 -3.20
N THR A 167 10.77 11.17 -3.57
CA THR A 167 10.97 10.76 -4.97
C THR A 167 9.72 11.05 -5.82
N ILE A 168 8.52 10.84 -5.28
CA ILE A 168 7.27 11.13 -5.99
C ILE A 168 7.12 12.64 -6.23
N LEU A 169 7.30 13.46 -5.19
CA LEU A 169 7.23 14.91 -5.32
C LEU A 169 8.32 15.45 -6.27
N LEU A 170 9.51 14.84 -6.26
CA LEU A 170 10.57 15.19 -7.20
C LEU A 170 10.12 14.94 -8.65
N LYS A 171 9.54 13.77 -8.91
CA LYS A 171 8.99 13.38 -10.22
C LYS A 171 7.90 14.33 -10.70
N GLU A 172 7.01 14.75 -9.81
CA GLU A 172 5.95 15.72 -10.14
C GLU A 172 6.51 17.13 -10.39
N SER A 173 7.64 17.48 -9.76
CA SER A 173 8.30 18.76 -9.97
C SER A 173 9.15 18.86 -11.25
N MET A 174 9.24 17.80 -12.06
CA MET A 174 10.04 17.79 -13.29
C MET A 174 9.63 18.85 -14.30
N ALA A 175 8.34 19.16 -14.39
CA ALA A 175 7.83 20.15 -15.35
C ALA A 175 8.14 21.60 -14.92
N SER A 176 8.37 21.84 -13.63
CA SER A 176 8.54 23.18 -13.06
C SER A 176 9.96 23.49 -12.59
N LYS A 177 10.78 22.47 -12.33
CA LYS A 177 12.19 22.61 -11.95
C LYS A 177 13.11 22.34 -13.14
N GLY A 178 14.21 23.09 -13.22
CA GLY A 178 15.26 22.84 -14.21
C GLY A 178 15.90 21.45 -14.04
N GLN A 179 16.28 20.85 -15.17
CA GLN A 179 16.82 19.48 -15.25
C GLN A 179 18.00 19.23 -14.29
N GLU A 180 18.92 20.18 -14.17
CA GLU A 180 20.09 20.07 -13.27
C GLU A 180 19.69 19.94 -11.80
N LYS A 181 18.67 20.70 -11.36
CA LYS A 181 18.16 20.63 -9.99
C LYS A 181 17.51 19.29 -9.70
N ILE A 182 16.74 18.76 -10.66
CA ILE A 182 16.15 17.42 -10.54
C ILE A 182 17.25 16.36 -10.44
N LEU A 183 18.28 16.45 -11.28
CA LEU A 183 19.37 15.48 -11.30
C LEU A 183 20.18 15.48 -9.99
N ALA A 184 20.51 16.67 -9.47
CA ALA A 184 21.20 16.80 -8.19
C ALA A 184 20.40 16.16 -7.04
N GLU A 185 19.09 16.42 -7.00
CA GLU A 185 18.22 15.86 -5.97
C GLU A 185 18.03 14.34 -6.12
N ALA A 186 17.90 13.84 -7.36
CA ALA A 186 17.82 12.41 -7.62
C ALA A 186 19.09 11.67 -7.15
N ARG A 187 20.28 12.25 -7.37
CA ARG A 187 21.55 11.70 -6.85
C ARG A 187 21.58 11.69 -5.33
N ARG A 188 21.17 12.78 -4.67
CA ARG A 188 21.06 12.85 -3.21
C ARG A 188 20.13 11.77 -2.65
N LEU A 189 18.98 11.55 -3.28
CA LEU A 189 18.03 10.50 -2.89
C LEU A 189 18.62 9.09 -3.07
N ALA A 190 19.34 8.87 -4.17
CA ALA A 190 20.04 7.60 -4.44
C ALA A 190 21.14 7.30 -3.40
N GLU A 191 21.84 8.33 -2.91
CA GLU A 191 22.83 8.21 -1.84
C GLU A 191 22.17 7.91 -0.48
N ASN A 192 21.01 8.48 -0.19
CA ASN A 192 20.32 8.28 1.08
C ASN A 192 19.58 6.94 1.18
N MET A 193 19.31 6.28 0.05
CA MET A 193 18.60 4.98 0.01
C MET A 193 19.32 3.87 0.79
N TRP A 194 20.63 3.97 0.97
CA TRP A 194 21.46 2.96 1.65
C TRP A 194 21.26 2.91 3.16
N GLY A 195 20.81 4.01 3.78
CA GLY A 195 20.59 4.07 5.23
C GLY A 195 19.27 3.44 5.70
N THR A 196 18.40 3.03 4.77
CA THR A 196 17.03 2.59 5.10
C THR A 196 16.70 1.25 4.45
N THR A 197 16.36 0.23 5.23
CA THR A 197 15.99 -1.11 4.70
C THR A 197 14.53 -1.19 4.23
N LYS A 198 13.64 -0.36 4.78
CA LYS A 198 12.22 -0.30 4.38
C LYS A 198 12.06 0.60 3.14
N ASN A 199 11.21 0.20 2.19
CA ASN A 199 10.79 1.00 1.02
C ASN A 199 11.85 1.23 -0.10
N GLN A 200 12.88 0.39 -0.18
CA GLN A 200 13.93 0.57 -1.20
C GLN A 200 13.40 0.34 -2.63
N ILE A 201 12.39 -0.51 -2.81
CA ILE A 201 11.89 -0.91 -4.13
C ILE A 201 11.14 0.24 -4.82
N GLU A 202 10.22 0.88 -4.12
CA GLU A 202 9.42 1.99 -4.64
C GLU A 202 10.31 3.20 -4.92
N THR A 203 11.23 3.48 -4.00
CA THR A 203 12.24 4.55 -4.17
C THR A 203 13.11 4.28 -5.40
N PHE A 204 13.64 3.05 -5.54
CA PHE A 204 14.39 2.62 -6.71
C PHE A 204 13.58 2.75 -8.01
N GLY A 205 12.31 2.33 -7.99
CA GLY A 205 11.42 2.45 -9.15
C GLY A 205 11.22 3.91 -9.57
N GLY A 206 11.02 4.80 -8.60
CA GLY A 206 10.92 6.24 -8.86
C GLY A 206 12.20 6.85 -9.42
N LEU A 207 13.37 6.52 -8.85
CA LEU A 207 14.68 6.98 -9.34
C LEU A 207 14.99 6.42 -10.73
N SER A 208 14.67 5.15 -10.98
CA SER A 208 14.81 4.51 -12.29
C SER A 208 13.99 5.24 -13.36
N PHE A 209 12.76 5.63 -13.04
CA PHE A 209 11.95 6.45 -13.93
C PHE A 209 12.61 7.81 -14.20
N LEU A 210 13.03 8.51 -13.14
CA LEU A 210 13.66 9.83 -13.26
C LEU A 210 14.88 9.78 -14.18
N TRP A 211 15.82 8.88 -13.95
CA TRP A 211 17.02 8.78 -14.78
C TRP A 211 16.75 8.46 -16.24
N ARG A 212 15.76 7.61 -16.54
CA ARG A 212 15.35 7.35 -17.92
C ARG A 212 14.79 8.61 -18.59
N GLN A 213 13.90 9.34 -17.90
CA GLN A 213 13.33 10.58 -18.43
C GLN A 213 14.38 11.68 -18.62
N LEU A 214 15.41 11.70 -17.78
CA LEU A 214 16.51 12.66 -17.85
C LEU A 214 17.61 12.27 -18.85
N GLY A 215 17.49 11.11 -19.51
CA GLY A 215 18.51 10.59 -20.44
C GLY A 215 19.83 10.21 -19.75
N LYS A 216 19.74 9.64 -18.55
CA LYS A 216 20.88 9.25 -17.68
C LYS A 216 20.90 7.74 -17.35
N PRO A 217 20.89 6.85 -18.35
CA PRO A 217 20.91 5.41 -18.11
C PRO A 217 22.14 4.93 -17.32
N GLU A 218 23.28 5.61 -17.43
CA GLU A 218 24.51 5.31 -16.72
C GLU A 218 24.35 5.40 -15.18
N GLU A 219 23.56 6.37 -14.70
CA GLU A 219 23.27 6.56 -13.28
C GLU A 219 22.40 5.41 -12.75
N LEU A 220 21.43 4.96 -13.55
CA LEU A 220 20.62 3.79 -13.22
C LEU A 220 21.47 2.53 -13.14
N THR A 221 22.34 2.29 -14.13
CA THR A 221 23.27 1.14 -14.09
C THR A 221 24.20 1.20 -12.89
N ALA A 222 24.75 2.38 -12.57
CA ALA A 222 25.57 2.57 -11.38
C ALA A 222 24.81 2.24 -10.09
N LEU A 223 23.55 2.68 -9.97
CA LEU A 223 22.71 2.34 -8.82
C LEU A 223 22.45 0.84 -8.73
N GLN A 224 22.07 0.19 -9.85
CA GLN A 224 21.83 -1.25 -9.89
C GLN A 224 23.05 -2.04 -9.44
N ASN A 225 24.23 -1.72 -9.98
CA ASN A 225 25.49 -2.38 -9.62
C ASN A 225 25.78 -2.21 -8.13
N LYS A 226 25.59 -1.00 -7.58
CA LYS A 226 25.76 -0.75 -6.16
C LYS A 226 24.81 -1.60 -5.31
N ILE A 227 23.54 -1.76 -5.71
CA ILE A 227 22.57 -2.61 -4.99
C ILE A 227 23.04 -4.06 -4.97
N LEU A 228 23.47 -4.55 -6.12
CA LEU A 228 23.94 -5.93 -6.28
C LEU A 228 25.25 -6.20 -5.53
N GLN A 229 26.07 -5.17 -5.29
CA GLN A 229 27.29 -5.26 -4.52
C GLN A 229 27.03 -5.21 -3.01
N GLU A 230 26.23 -4.26 -2.53
CA GLU A 230 26.05 -4.01 -1.09
C GLU A 230 24.96 -4.87 -0.46
N ASN A 231 23.87 -5.16 -1.17
CA ASN A 231 22.75 -5.97 -0.67
C ASN A 231 22.25 -6.99 -1.70
N PRO A 232 23.10 -7.94 -2.15
CA PRO A 232 22.78 -8.90 -3.21
C PRO A 232 21.60 -9.82 -2.90
N THR A 233 21.34 -10.08 -1.62
CA THR A 233 20.29 -11.00 -1.15
C THR A 233 19.09 -10.29 -0.54
N GLY A 234 19.10 -8.96 -0.48
CA GLY A 234 17.91 -8.19 -0.14
C GLY A 234 16.87 -8.28 -1.25
N GLU A 235 15.60 -8.00 -0.93
CA GLU A 235 14.49 -8.16 -1.87
C GLU A 235 14.75 -7.43 -3.20
N LEU A 236 15.24 -6.18 -3.16
CA LEU A 236 15.57 -5.42 -4.36
C LEU A 236 16.75 -6.04 -5.14
N GLY A 237 17.80 -6.50 -4.45
CA GLY A 237 18.94 -7.18 -5.09
C GLY A 237 18.53 -8.47 -5.81
N ILE A 238 17.67 -9.27 -5.17
CA ILE A 238 17.11 -10.48 -5.76
C ILE A 238 16.25 -10.12 -6.98
N ARG A 239 15.39 -9.09 -6.87
CA ARG A 239 14.59 -8.61 -7.99
C ARG A 239 15.45 -8.16 -9.17
N LEU A 240 16.55 -7.44 -8.91
CA LEU A 240 17.49 -7.00 -9.96
C LEU A 240 18.19 -8.18 -10.63
N ARG A 241 18.65 -9.19 -9.87
CA ARG A 241 19.22 -10.41 -10.43
C ARG A 241 18.23 -11.17 -11.31
N LEU A 242 16.97 -11.22 -10.91
CA LEU A 242 15.93 -11.81 -11.75
C LEU A 242 15.80 -11.06 -13.07
N TYR A 243 15.82 -9.72 -13.07
CA TYR A 243 15.80 -8.93 -14.30
C TYR A 243 17.00 -9.25 -15.21
N GLU A 244 18.22 -9.31 -14.66
CA GLU A 244 19.42 -9.66 -15.42
C GLU A 244 19.29 -11.04 -16.08
N LEU A 245 18.74 -12.03 -15.37
CA LEU A 245 18.53 -13.38 -15.89
C LEU A 245 17.46 -13.43 -17.01
N LEU A 246 16.43 -12.60 -16.91
CA LEU A 246 15.34 -12.53 -17.88
C LEU A 246 15.74 -11.76 -19.14
N GLU A 247 16.58 -10.73 -19.03
CA GLU A 247 17.03 -9.90 -20.15
C GLU A 247 18.26 -10.47 -20.88
N SER A 248 19.17 -11.13 -20.17
CA SER A 248 20.36 -11.75 -20.76
C SER A 248 19.97 -12.86 -21.72
N ARG A 249 20.37 -12.81 -22.99
CA ARG A 249 20.11 -13.88 -23.97
C ARG A 249 20.83 -15.20 -23.62
N GLU A 250 21.96 -15.10 -22.95
CA GLU A 250 22.86 -16.22 -22.61
C GLU A 250 22.41 -17.02 -21.39
N THR A 251 21.47 -16.49 -20.60
CA THR A 251 20.98 -17.22 -19.42
C THR A 251 20.29 -18.52 -19.84
N SER A 252 20.75 -19.66 -19.32
CA SER A 252 20.07 -20.94 -19.50
C SER A 252 18.82 -21.00 -18.63
N CYS A 253 17.81 -21.76 -19.07
CA CYS A 253 16.62 -21.99 -18.25
C CYS A 253 16.93 -22.77 -16.97
N ASP A 254 17.99 -23.59 -16.94
CA ASP A 254 18.48 -24.23 -15.71
C ASP A 254 18.95 -23.20 -14.69
N ARG A 255 19.68 -22.17 -15.12
CA ARG A 255 20.15 -21.09 -14.24
C ARG A 255 18.98 -20.28 -13.70
N LEU A 256 18.01 -19.96 -14.55
CA LEU A 256 16.76 -19.30 -14.12
C LEU A 256 16.01 -20.19 -13.12
N ASN A 257 15.88 -21.48 -13.39
CA ASN A 257 15.17 -22.41 -12.51
C ASN A 257 15.84 -22.53 -11.15
N ALA A 258 17.17 -22.68 -11.11
CA ALA A 258 17.94 -22.71 -9.86
C ALA A 258 17.75 -21.42 -9.05
N PHE A 259 17.70 -20.26 -9.72
CA PHE A 259 17.42 -18.98 -9.07
C PHE A 259 16.01 -18.96 -8.47
N LEU A 260 14.99 -19.34 -9.24
CA LEU A 260 13.60 -19.35 -8.79
C LEU A 260 13.34 -20.38 -7.68
N GLN A 261 14.00 -21.54 -7.71
CA GLN A 261 13.93 -22.51 -6.61
C GLN A 261 14.39 -21.90 -5.29
N LYS A 262 15.43 -21.07 -5.32
CA LYS A 262 16.00 -20.44 -4.14
C LYS A 262 15.24 -19.18 -3.70
N HIS A 263 14.74 -18.39 -4.66
CA HIS A 263 14.27 -17.02 -4.40
C HIS A 263 12.86 -16.72 -4.91
N GLY A 264 12.22 -17.63 -5.64
CA GLY A 264 10.97 -17.37 -6.37
C GLY A 264 9.83 -16.88 -5.48
N GLU A 265 9.71 -17.42 -4.27
CA GLU A 265 8.68 -16.99 -3.29
C GLU A 265 8.83 -15.54 -2.85
N GLN A 266 10.03 -14.95 -2.97
CA GLN A 266 10.28 -13.56 -2.59
C GLN A 266 9.99 -12.58 -3.74
N VAL A 267 9.93 -13.05 -4.99
CA VAL A 267 9.89 -12.15 -6.17
C VAL A 267 8.73 -12.39 -7.12
N ILE A 268 8.01 -13.51 -7.01
CA ILE A 268 6.90 -13.86 -7.92
C ILE A 268 5.49 -13.53 -7.40
N PRO A 269 5.15 -13.65 -6.09
CA PRO A 269 3.74 -13.62 -5.65
C PRO A 269 2.91 -12.40 -6.09
N ASN A 270 3.53 -11.24 -6.30
CA ASN A 270 2.83 -9.98 -6.52
C ASN A 270 3.22 -9.31 -7.85
N ASP A 271 3.70 -10.08 -8.84
CA ASP A 271 4.42 -9.48 -9.94
C ASP A 271 3.97 -9.92 -11.34
N HIS A 272 3.68 -8.93 -12.19
CA HIS A 272 3.56 -9.10 -13.65
C HIS A 272 4.81 -9.72 -14.27
N ARG A 273 5.91 -9.88 -13.53
CA ARG A 273 7.13 -10.61 -13.96
C ARG A 273 6.94 -12.09 -14.19
N LEU A 274 5.89 -12.74 -13.68
CA LEU A 274 5.62 -14.14 -14.04
C LEU A 274 5.43 -14.31 -15.56
N TYR A 275 4.90 -13.28 -16.22
CA TYR A 275 4.81 -13.22 -17.68
C TYR A 275 6.18 -13.28 -18.33
N SER A 276 7.15 -12.50 -17.83
CA SER A 276 8.52 -12.50 -18.33
C SER A 276 9.23 -13.84 -18.08
N VAL A 277 9.00 -14.46 -16.91
CA VAL A 277 9.49 -15.82 -16.62
C VAL A 277 8.93 -16.84 -17.61
N PHE A 278 7.63 -16.81 -17.90
CA PHE A 278 7.04 -17.74 -18.87
C PHE A 278 7.51 -17.47 -20.29
N ASN A 279 7.65 -16.22 -20.69
CA ASN A 279 8.23 -15.88 -21.98
C ASN A 279 9.66 -16.43 -22.10
N ARG A 280 10.43 -16.42 -21.01
CA ARG A 280 11.76 -17.03 -20.99
C ARG A 280 11.71 -18.54 -21.18
N TYR A 281 10.84 -19.25 -20.48
CA TYR A 281 10.66 -20.69 -20.67
C TYR A 281 10.15 -21.07 -22.07
N LYS A 282 9.28 -20.25 -22.69
CA LYS A 282 8.90 -20.41 -24.09
C LYS A 282 10.10 -20.33 -25.04
N ILE A 283 10.98 -19.35 -24.84
CA ILE A 283 12.21 -19.20 -25.64
C ILE A 283 13.11 -20.43 -25.48
N CYS A 284 13.22 -20.97 -24.27
CA CYS A 284 13.99 -22.19 -24.01
C CYS A 284 13.31 -23.48 -24.49
N LYS A 285 12.03 -23.42 -24.93
CA LYS A 285 11.19 -24.60 -25.19
C LYS A 285 11.11 -25.55 -23.98
N ASP A 286 10.96 -24.99 -22.79
CA ASP A 286 10.86 -25.72 -21.51
C ASP A 286 9.45 -25.57 -20.90
N PRO A 287 8.45 -26.29 -21.46
CA PRO A 287 7.08 -26.16 -20.99
C PRO A 287 6.86 -26.82 -19.61
N GLN A 288 7.75 -27.72 -19.18
CA GLN A 288 7.65 -28.40 -17.88
C GLN A 288 7.90 -27.42 -16.73
N ASN A 289 8.98 -26.63 -16.78
CA ASN A 289 9.24 -25.62 -15.76
C ASN A 289 8.22 -24.49 -15.82
N MET A 290 7.75 -24.12 -17.01
CA MET A 290 6.64 -23.17 -17.16
C MET A 290 5.36 -23.65 -16.44
N LEU A 291 4.97 -24.92 -16.64
CA LEU A 291 3.83 -25.54 -15.97
C LEU A 291 4.02 -25.61 -14.45
N TYR A 292 5.20 -26.03 -13.99
CA TYR A 292 5.52 -26.12 -12.57
C TYR A 292 5.34 -24.77 -11.87
N TRP A 293 6.02 -23.73 -12.37
CA TRP A 293 5.97 -22.40 -11.77
C TRP A 293 4.59 -21.76 -11.89
N GLY A 294 3.91 -21.96 -13.02
CA GLY A 294 2.53 -21.48 -13.17
C GLY A 294 1.56 -22.15 -12.22
N THR A 295 1.66 -23.47 -12.03
CA THR A 295 0.81 -24.18 -11.06
C THR A 295 1.12 -23.75 -9.63
N LYS A 296 2.40 -23.57 -9.28
CA LYS A 296 2.83 -23.12 -7.95
C LYS A 296 2.23 -21.76 -7.61
N TYR A 297 2.22 -20.82 -8.57
CA TYR A 297 1.79 -19.44 -8.33
C TYR A 297 0.35 -19.13 -8.72
N ALA A 298 -0.33 -19.98 -9.49
CA ALA A 298 -1.76 -19.87 -9.79
C ALA A 298 -2.64 -19.84 -8.54
N ARG A 299 -2.15 -20.40 -7.43
CA ARG A 299 -2.83 -20.38 -6.14
C ARG A 299 -2.76 -19.02 -5.44
N LEU A 300 -1.89 -18.12 -5.88
CA LEU A 300 -1.68 -16.82 -5.25
C LEU A 300 -2.52 -15.70 -5.88
N SER A 301 -2.98 -15.86 -7.12
CA SER A 301 -3.82 -14.85 -7.80
C SER A 301 -4.69 -15.50 -8.90
N PRO A 302 -6.00 -15.19 -8.97
CA PRO A 302 -6.88 -15.61 -10.07
C PRO A 302 -6.38 -15.16 -11.45
N GLU A 303 -5.75 -13.99 -11.55
CA GLU A 303 -5.15 -13.47 -12.78
C GLU A 303 -3.97 -14.34 -13.23
N VAL A 304 -3.11 -14.75 -12.28
CA VAL A 304 -2.01 -15.68 -12.55
C VAL A 304 -2.55 -17.04 -13.01
N ALA A 305 -3.61 -17.54 -12.39
CA ALA A 305 -4.26 -18.78 -12.80
C ALA A 305 -4.82 -18.69 -14.24
N SER A 306 -5.56 -17.62 -14.53
CA SER A 306 -6.13 -17.36 -15.87
C SER A 306 -5.05 -17.24 -16.95
N TYR A 307 -3.95 -16.54 -16.66
CA TYR A 307 -2.84 -16.43 -17.60
C TYR A 307 -2.10 -17.74 -17.80
N THR A 308 -1.83 -18.48 -16.73
CA THR A 308 -1.18 -19.79 -16.78
C THR A 308 -1.99 -20.74 -17.67
N ASN A 309 -3.32 -20.81 -17.47
CA ASN A 309 -4.19 -21.65 -18.27
C ASN A 309 -4.18 -21.28 -19.76
N ARG A 310 -4.30 -19.99 -20.09
CA ARG A 310 -4.22 -19.51 -21.49
C ARG A 310 -2.87 -19.77 -22.12
N THR A 311 -1.80 -19.58 -21.36
CA THR A 311 -0.43 -19.76 -21.85
C THR A 311 -0.12 -21.22 -22.13
N LEU A 312 -0.53 -22.12 -21.24
CA LEU A 312 -0.36 -23.56 -21.42
C LEU A 312 -1.19 -24.07 -22.60
N ALA A 313 -2.43 -23.60 -22.74
CA ALA A 313 -3.30 -23.97 -23.87
C ALA A 313 -2.75 -23.56 -25.25
N ASN A 314 -1.86 -22.56 -25.31
CA ASN A 314 -1.22 -22.12 -26.55
C ASN A 314 0.20 -22.71 -26.75
N ALA A 315 0.76 -23.35 -25.72
CA ALA A 315 2.11 -23.92 -25.77
C ALA A 315 2.13 -25.41 -26.11
N PHE A 316 0.98 -26.07 -26.01
CA PHE A 316 0.71 -27.46 -26.36
C PHE A 316 -0.38 -27.52 -27.43
#